data_AF-A0A9P5YM02-F1
#
_entry.id   AF-A0A9P5YM02-F1
#
_cell.length_a   1.000
_cell.length_b   1.000
_cell.length_c   1.000
_cell.angle_alpha   90.00
_cell.angle_beta   90.00
_cell.angle_gamma   90.00
#
_symmetry.space_group_name_H-M   'P 1'
#
loop_
_entity.id
_entity.type
_entity.pdbx_description
1 polymer ?
#
loop_
_entity_poly.entity_id
_entity_poly.type
_entity_poly.pdbx_seq_one_letter_code
_entity_poly.pdbx_strand_id
1 'polypeptide(L)'
;SPEIKTDPSAHPFWYAQVLGIFHADVQHTGPKSNNFAWVPMEFLWVRWLGIIPGHSFGRRQAKLPKLGFVPETDDFAFGFLDPTLVIRGCHLMPSFYDGRTSSLLLTEGPTEARKEGVIDDWENYYVGIFVDRDMYMRFLGMGIGHRE
;
A
#
# COMPACT_ATOMS: atom_id res chain seq x y z
N SER A 1 -25.20 8.78 -5.25
CA SER A 1 -24.22 8.44 -4.20
C SER A 1 -23.82 9.69 -3.49
N PRO A 2 -23.63 9.68 -2.15
CA PRO A 2 -23.18 10.89 -1.47
C PRO A 2 -21.82 11.26 -2.03
N GLU A 3 -21.70 12.50 -2.49
CA GLU A 3 -20.45 13.09 -2.96
C GLU A 3 -19.42 12.98 -1.83
N ILE A 4 -18.48 12.06 -1.98
CA ILE A 4 -17.31 12.01 -1.10
C ILE A 4 -16.56 13.31 -1.38
N LYS A 5 -16.67 14.28 -0.47
CA LYS A 5 -15.83 15.47 -0.49
C LYS A 5 -14.39 15.01 -0.28
N THR A 6 -13.67 14.80 -1.37
CA THR A 6 -12.23 14.61 -1.34
C THR A 6 -11.61 15.93 -0.90
N ASP A 7 -10.95 15.92 0.25
CA ASP A 7 -10.11 17.03 0.66
C ASP A 7 -9.04 17.22 -0.44
N PRO A 8 -8.96 18.38 -1.11
CA PRO A 8 -7.98 18.63 -2.16
C PRO A 8 -6.52 18.49 -1.66
N SER A 9 -6.32 18.52 -0.35
CA SER A 9 -5.02 18.32 0.29
C SER A 9 -4.73 16.85 0.66
N ALA A 10 -5.71 15.95 0.50
CA ALA A 10 -5.51 14.54 0.76
C ALA A 10 -4.54 13.93 -0.27
N HIS A 11 -3.66 13.08 0.23
CA HIS A 11 -2.72 12.36 -0.61
C HIS A 11 -3.48 11.36 -1.51
N PRO A 12 -3.30 11.40 -2.84
CA PRO A 12 -4.22 10.74 -3.78
C PRO A 12 -4.04 9.21 -3.90
N PHE A 13 -3.03 8.62 -3.27
CA PHE A 13 -2.70 7.20 -3.44
C PHE A 13 -2.61 6.45 -2.11
N TRP A 14 -3.07 5.21 -2.12
CA TRP A 14 -2.74 4.23 -1.08
C TRP A 14 -1.52 3.42 -1.50
N TYR A 15 -0.76 2.93 -0.52
CA TYR A 15 0.45 2.14 -0.74
C TYR A 15 0.38 0.83 0.02
N ALA A 16 0.91 -0.20 -0.62
CA ALA A 16 0.94 -1.53 -0.08
C ALA A 16 2.22 -2.25 -0.51
N GLN A 17 2.79 -3.02 0.40
CA GLN A 17 3.76 -4.05 0.06
C GLN A 17 2.99 -5.32 -0.30
N VAL A 18 3.19 -5.83 -1.51
CA VAL A 18 2.64 -7.13 -1.91
C VAL A 18 3.46 -8.23 -1.25
N LEU A 19 2.79 -9.03 -0.42
CA LEU A 19 3.37 -10.19 0.26
C LEU A 19 3.23 -11.45 -0.60
N GLY A 20 2.09 -11.59 -1.28
CA GLY A 20 1.81 -12.71 -2.16
C GLY A 20 0.83 -12.36 -3.27
N ILE A 21 0.96 -13.07 -4.40
CA ILE A 21 0.07 -13.01 -5.55
C ILE A 21 -0.52 -14.41 -5.70
N PHE A 22 -1.85 -14.51 -5.63
CA PHE A 22 -2.53 -15.79 -5.59
C PHE A 22 -3.52 -15.93 -6.73
N HIS A 23 -3.68 -17.18 -7.16
CA HIS A 23 -4.74 -17.64 -8.03
C HIS A 23 -5.36 -18.87 -7.37
N ALA A 24 -6.67 -18.88 -7.19
CA ALA A 24 -7.38 -20.00 -6.59
C ALA A 24 -8.76 -20.17 -7.20
N ASP A 25 -9.22 -21.41 -7.30
CA ASP A 25 -10.63 -21.71 -7.51
C ASP A 25 -11.35 -21.51 -6.17
N VAL A 26 -12.30 -20.58 -6.14
CA VAL A 26 -13.07 -20.25 -4.92
C VAL A 26 -14.54 -20.62 -5.10
N GLN A 27 -15.16 -21.03 -4.00
CA GLN A 27 -16.60 -21.30 -3.93
C GLN A 27 -17.19 -20.47 -2.79
N HIS A 28 -18.21 -19.66 -3.09
CA HIS A 28 -18.89 -18.87 -2.07
C HIS A 28 -20.01 -19.69 -1.41
N THR A 29 -19.81 -20.08 -0.16
CA THR A 29 -20.74 -20.91 0.63
C THR A 29 -21.56 -20.13 1.66
N GLY A 30 -21.61 -18.79 1.53
CA GLY A 30 -22.29 -17.93 2.50
C GLY A 30 -23.83 -18.06 2.50
N PRO A 31 -24.53 -17.60 3.55
CA PRO A 31 -25.98 -17.78 3.71
C PRO A 31 -26.85 -17.15 2.60
N LYS A 32 -26.29 -16.22 1.82
CA LYS A 32 -26.95 -15.56 0.68
C LYS A 32 -26.50 -16.11 -0.67
N SER A 33 -25.70 -17.18 -0.68
CA SER A 33 -25.21 -17.77 -1.92
C SER A 33 -26.30 -18.63 -2.55
N ASN A 34 -26.68 -18.27 -3.78
CA ASN A 34 -27.60 -19.06 -4.60
C ASN A 34 -26.85 -19.88 -5.66
N ASN A 35 -25.52 -19.78 -5.70
CA ASN A 35 -24.67 -20.43 -6.68
C ASN A 35 -23.38 -20.93 -6.01
N PHE A 36 -23.17 -22.25 -6.04
CA PHE A 36 -22.01 -22.93 -5.47
C PHE A 36 -21.02 -23.39 -6.56
N ALA A 37 -21.00 -22.73 -7.72
CA ALA A 37 -19.97 -22.97 -8.71
C ALA A 37 -18.59 -22.59 -8.18
N TRP A 38 -17.57 -23.37 -8.57
CA TRP A 38 -16.18 -22.98 -8.43
C TRP A 38 -15.84 -21.93 -9.47
N VAL A 39 -15.24 -20.83 -9.04
CA VAL A 39 -14.86 -19.71 -9.91
C VAL A 39 -13.39 -19.39 -9.68
N PRO A 40 -12.57 -19.30 -10.73
CA PRO A 40 -11.19 -18.88 -10.59
C PRO A 40 -11.14 -17.41 -10.16
N MET A 41 -10.28 -17.10 -9.19
CA MET A 41 -10.09 -15.75 -8.66
C MET A 41 -8.61 -15.47 -8.44
N GLU A 42 -8.20 -14.26 -8.82
CA GLU A 42 -6.88 -13.72 -8.54
C GLU A 42 -6.98 -12.67 -7.45
N PHE A 43 -6.06 -12.71 -6.48
CA PHE A 43 -6.03 -11.72 -5.41
C PHE A 43 -4.60 -11.53 -4.88
N LEU A 44 -4.34 -10.34 -4.37
CA LEU A 44 -3.08 -9.98 -3.74
C LEU A 44 -3.25 -10.04 -2.24
N TRP A 45 -2.26 -10.55 -1.51
CA TRP A 45 -2.13 -10.32 -0.08
C TRP A 45 -1.13 -9.21 0.15
N VAL A 46 -1.53 -8.20 0.93
CA VAL A 46 -0.76 -6.98 1.10
C VAL A 46 -0.59 -6.58 2.57
N ARG A 47 0.47 -5.83 2.83
CA ARG A 47 0.71 -5.06 4.06
C ARG A 47 0.64 -3.57 3.73
N TRP A 48 -0.22 -2.83 4.42
CA TRP A 48 -0.51 -1.44 4.10
C TRP A 48 0.55 -0.46 4.62
N LEU A 49 0.77 0.62 3.88
CA LEU A 49 1.57 1.77 4.28
C LEU A 49 0.74 3.05 4.24
N GLY A 50 0.90 3.88 5.27
CA GLY A 50 0.24 5.18 5.41
C GLY A 50 1.21 6.35 5.28
N ILE A 51 0.70 7.53 4.96
CA ILE A 51 1.45 8.79 5.00
C ILE A 51 1.83 9.12 6.44
N ILE A 52 3.07 9.54 6.66
CA ILE A 52 3.53 9.95 7.98
C ILE A 52 2.84 11.26 8.42
N PRO A 53 2.07 11.25 9.52
CA PRO A 53 1.42 12.45 10.02
C PRO A 53 2.43 13.56 10.32
N GLY A 54 2.10 14.80 9.94
CA GLY A 54 2.95 15.97 10.17
C GLY A 54 4.16 16.11 9.23
N HIS A 55 4.46 15.12 8.38
CA HIS A 55 5.50 15.26 7.36
C HIS A 55 5.00 16.14 6.22
N SER A 56 5.58 17.32 6.06
CA SER A 56 5.29 18.20 4.93
C SER A 56 6.08 17.79 3.68
N PHE A 57 5.38 17.59 2.57
CA PHE A 57 5.97 17.18 1.30
C PHE A 57 5.27 17.86 0.12
N GLY A 58 5.85 17.68 -1.07
CA GLY A 58 5.33 18.19 -2.32
C GLY A 58 6.30 19.13 -3.03
N ARG A 59 5.88 19.56 -4.23
CA ARG A 59 6.72 20.38 -5.14
C ARG A 59 7.17 21.69 -4.50
N ARG A 60 6.31 22.36 -3.72
CA ARG A 60 6.65 23.65 -3.08
C ARG A 60 7.70 23.49 -1.98
N GLN A 61 7.67 22.35 -1.27
CA GLN A 61 8.58 22.02 -0.18
C GLN A 61 9.86 21.34 -0.68
N ALA A 62 9.91 20.94 -1.96
CA ALA A 62 10.98 20.11 -2.54
C ALA A 62 11.28 18.85 -1.72
N LYS A 63 10.23 18.26 -1.13
CA LYS A 63 10.32 17.07 -0.27
C LYS A 63 9.46 15.96 -0.85
N LEU A 64 9.98 14.74 -0.79
CA LEU A 64 9.26 13.54 -1.20
C LEU A 64 8.19 13.15 -0.16
N PRO A 65 7.08 12.53 -0.61
CA PRO A 65 6.15 11.87 0.30
C PRO A 65 6.89 10.84 1.14
N LYS A 66 6.51 10.73 2.41
CA LYS A 66 7.09 9.80 3.38
C LYS A 66 6.00 8.87 3.90
N LEU A 67 6.31 7.59 3.95
CA LEU A 67 5.42 6.51 4.34
C LEU A 67 5.99 5.72 5.50
N GLY A 68 5.11 5.08 6.26
CA GLY A 68 5.43 4.04 7.23
C GLY A 68 4.41 2.92 7.15
N PHE A 69 4.75 1.75 7.68
CA PHE A 69 3.78 0.67 7.78
C PHE A 69 2.65 1.05 8.73
N VAL A 70 1.43 0.64 8.37
CA VAL A 70 0.31 0.69 9.32
C VAL A 70 0.65 -0.24 10.49
N PRO A 71 0.48 0.19 11.76
CA PRO A 71 0.79 -0.63 12.92
C PRO A 71 0.04 -1.97 12.88
N GLU A 72 0.71 -3.08 13.20
CA GLU A 72 0.08 -4.43 13.21
C GLU A 72 -1.11 -4.53 14.17
N THR A 73 -1.17 -3.67 15.19
CA THR A 73 -2.32 -3.59 16.11
C THR A 73 -3.59 -3.05 15.45
N ASP A 74 -3.49 -2.52 14.23
CA ASP A 74 -4.65 -2.14 13.42
C ASP A 74 -5.19 -3.37 12.69
N ASP A 75 -6.49 -3.63 12.83
CA ASP A 75 -7.19 -4.77 12.22
C ASP A 75 -7.06 -4.80 10.68
N PHE A 76 -6.71 -3.66 10.06
CA PHE A 76 -6.54 -3.50 8.62
C PHE A 76 -5.09 -3.27 8.21
N ALA A 77 -4.10 -3.59 9.06
CA ALA A 77 -2.67 -3.49 8.69
C ALA A 77 -2.29 -4.41 7.51
N PHE A 78 -3.01 -5.53 7.36
CA PHE A 78 -2.91 -6.45 6.24
C PHE A 78 -4.27 -6.58 5.55
N GLY A 79 -4.27 -6.96 4.29
CA GLY A 79 -5.52 -7.17 3.57
C GLY A 79 -5.35 -7.93 2.26
N PHE A 80 -6.49 -8.18 1.61
CA PHE A 80 -6.54 -8.74 0.28
C PHE A 80 -7.03 -7.69 -0.72
N LEU A 81 -6.44 -7.67 -1.91
CA LEU A 81 -6.80 -6.75 -2.98
C LEU A 81 -7.08 -7.47 -4.29
N ASP A 82 -8.09 -6.99 -5.00
CA ASP A 82 -8.27 -7.30 -6.42
C ASP A 82 -7.09 -6.67 -7.21
N PRO A 83 -6.34 -7.45 -8.01
CA PRO A 83 -5.22 -6.92 -8.79
C PRO A 83 -5.60 -5.77 -9.74
N THR A 84 -6.86 -5.68 -10.16
CA THR A 84 -7.37 -4.59 -11.02
C THR A 84 -7.37 -3.23 -10.33
N LEU A 85 -7.29 -3.19 -8.99
CA LEU A 85 -7.17 -1.96 -8.20
C LEU A 85 -5.74 -1.41 -8.16
N VAL A 86 -4.74 -2.19 -8.59
CA VAL A 86 -3.35 -1.77 -8.58
C VAL A 86 -3.07 -0.85 -9.76
N ILE A 87 -2.77 0.41 -9.44
CA ILE A 87 -2.42 1.41 -10.45
C ILE A 87 -1.01 1.12 -11.01
N ARG A 88 -0.03 0.88 -10.13
CA ARG A 88 1.36 0.61 -10.49
C ARG A 88 2.19 0.15 -9.29
N GLY A 89 3.31 -0.52 -9.57
CA GLY A 89 4.42 -0.62 -8.62
C GLY A 89 5.11 0.73 -8.41
N CYS A 90 5.64 0.96 -7.21
CA CYS A 90 6.41 2.16 -6.89
C CYS A 90 7.73 1.79 -6.22
N HIS A 91 8.71 2.70 -6.27
CA HIS A 91 9.98 2.51 -5.58
C HIS A 91 9.94 3.22 -4.22
N LEU A 92 10.12 2.45 -3.15
CA LEU A 92 10.24 2.97 -1.80
C LEU A 92 11.72 3.00 -1.40
N MET A 93 12.20 4.20 -1.07
CA MET A 93 13.57 4.41 -0.63
C MET A 93 13.61 4.45 0.91
N PRO A 94 14.42 3.61 1.57
CA PRO A 94 14.57 3.69 3.01
C PRO A 94 14.95 5.08 3.50
N SER A 95 14.32 5.51 4.58
CA SER A 95 14.77 6.71 5.28
C SER A 95 15.85 6.34 6.29
N PHE A 96 17.11 6.45 5.85
CA PHE A 96 18.27 6.16 6.69
C PHE A 96 18.32 7.01 7.97
N TYR A 97 17.74 8.20 7.95
CA TYR A 97 17.69 9.08 9.12
C TYR A 97 16.79 8.53 10.24
N ASP A 98 15.67 7.90 9.90
CA ASP A 98 14.75 7.36 10.91
C ASP A 98 15.20 5.97 11.41
N GLY A 99 16.12 5.33 10.68
CA GLY A 99 16.70 4.06 11.07
C GLY A 99 15.76 2.88 10.88
N ARG A 100 16.01 1.82 11.64
CA ARG A 100 15.35 0.53 11.56
C ARG A 100 14.72 0.17 12.91
N THR A 101 13.67 -0.63 12.87
CA THR A 101 12.95 -1.07 14.06
C THR A 101 12.39 -2.48 13.90
N SER A 102 12.33 -3.23 14.99
CA SER A 102 11.62 -4.51 15.04
C SER A 102 10.15 -4.36 15.45
N SER A 103 9.73 -3.19 15.96
CA SER A 103 8.42 -2.98 16.59
C SER A 103 7.23 -2.92 15.62
N LEU A 104 7.48 -2.86 14.31
CA LEU A 104 6.42 -2.80 13.29
C LEU A 104 5.78 -4.16 13.01
N LEU A 105 6.41 -5.26 13.46
CA LEU A 105 5.81 -6.59 13.55
C LEU A 105 6.14 -7.18 14.92
N LEU A 106 5.09 -7.38 15.72
CA LEU A 106 5.07 -7.98 17.04
C LEU A 106 5.40 -9.48 16.98
N THR A 107 5.06 -10.15 15.88
CA THR A 107 5.38 -11.57 15.73
C THR A 107 6.89 -11.77 15.63
N GLU A 108 7.44 -12.56 16.56
CA GLU A 108 8.86 -12.93 16.55
C GLU A 108 9.16 -14.04 15.54
N GLY A 109 10.32 -13.95 14.89
CA GLY A 109 10.80 -14.93 13.92
C GLY A 109 10.39 -14.66 12.46
N PRO A 110 10.71 -15.60 11.55
CA PRO A 110 10.39 -15.47 10.14
C PRO A 110 8.88 -15.47 9.88
N THR A 111 8.44 -14.52 9.08
CA THR A 111 7.07 -14.41 8.57
C THR A 111 7.11 -14.09 7.07
N GLU A 112 5.96 -14.14 6.39
CA GLU A 112 5.88 -13.71 4.99
C GLU A 112 6.16 -12.21 4.81
N ALA A 113 5.89 -11.40 5.85
CA ALA A 113 6.21 -9.98 5.86
C ALA A 113 7.66 -9.68 6.28
N ARG A 114 8.33 -10.60 6.98
CA ARG A 114 9.72 -10.51 7.45
C ARG A 114 10.42 -11.85 7.24
N LYS A 115 11.06 -12.00 6.08
CA LYS A 115 11.72 -13.25 5.66
C LYS A 115 12.87 -13.64 6.58
N GLU A 116 13.25 -14.92 6.50
CA GLU A 116 14.39 -15.46 7.24
C GLU A 116 15.67 -14.63 7.02
N GLY A 117 16.40 -14.36 8.09
CA GLY A 117 17.59 -13.50 8.10
C GLY A 117 17.31 -12.00 8.19
N VAL A 118 16.05 -11.55 8.07
CA VAL A 118 15.65 -10.16 8.33
C VAL A 118 15.13 -10.05 9.76
N ILE A 119 15.76 -9.20 10.57
CA ILE A 119 15.44 -9.05 12.00
C ILE A 119 14.62 -7.79 12.31
N ASP A 120 14.55 -6.85 11.38
CA ASP A 120 13.94 -5.54 11.54
C ASP A 120 13.49 -4.95 10.17
N ASP A 121 12.65 -3.92 10.24
CA ASP A 121 12.13 -3.16 9.12
C ASP A 121 12.75 -1.75 9.12
N TRP A 122 12.79 -1.07 7.97
CA TRP A 122 12.99 0.38 8.01
C TRP A 122 11.77 1.05 8.62
N GLU A 123 12.00 2.02 9.51
CA GLU A 123 10.93 2.76 10.19
C GLU A 123 10.03 3.47 9.18
N ASN A 124 10.65 4.12 8.19
CA ASN A 124 9.97 4.93 7.19
C ASN A 124 10.64 4.83 5.83
N TYR A 125 9.86 5.19 4.79
CA TYR A 125 10.29 5.21 3.41
C TYR A 125 9.92 6.52 2.73
N TYR A 126 10.73 6.97 1.77
CA TYR A 126 10.36 8.01 0.81
C TYR A 126 9.82 7.38 -0.47
N VAL A 127 8.78 7.98 -1.04
CA VAL A 127 8.26 7.53 -2.34
C VAL A 127 9.08 8.14 -3.47
N GLY A 128 9.68 7.28 -4.30
CA GLY A 128 10.41 7.67 -5.49
C GLY A 128 9.48 8.15 -6.61
N ILE A 129 9.07 9.42 -6.59
CA ILE A 129 8.14 9.98 -7.58
C ILE A 129 8.76 10.18 -8.97
N PHE A 130 10.09 10.08 -9.09
CA PHE A 130 10.85 10.33 -10.33
C PHE A 130 11.26 9.05 -11.07
N VAL A 131 10.82 7.88 -10.59
CA VAL A 131 11.20 6.57 -11.15
C VAL A 131 10.75 6.43 -12.60
N ASP A 132 9.61 7.01 -12.94
CA ASP A 132 9.14 7.11 -14.32
C ASP A 132 8.27 8.37 -14.52
N ARG A 133 8.05 8.74 -15.80
CA ARG A 133 7.28 9.93 -16.18
C ARG A 133 5.82 9.86 -15.75
N ASP A 134 5.17 8.70 -15.85
CA ASP A 134 3.77 8.54 -15.45
C ASP A 134 3.59 8.73 -13.95
N MET A 135 4.47 8.14 -13.13
CA MET A 135 4.51 8.38 -11.69
C MET A 135 4.67 9.86 -11.38
N TYR A 136 5.66 10.52 -12.00
CA TYR A 136 5.86 11.95 -11.76
C TYR A 136 4.63 12.79 -12.12
N MET A 137 4.00 12.54 -13.28
CA MET A 137 2.83 13.28 -13.74
C MET A 137 1.60 13.05 -12.83
N ARG A 138 1.41 11.84 -12.32
CA ARG A 138 0.35 11.52 -11.35
C ARG A 138 0.47 12.34 -10.07
N PHE A 139 1.68 12.47 -9.53
CA PHE A 139 1.92 13.29 -8.33
C PHE A 139 1.81 14.81 -8.59
N LEU A 140 1.88 15.24 -9.85
CA LEU A 140 1.57 16.62 -10.24
C LEU A 140 0.08 16.86 -10.49
N GLY A 141 -0.77 15.84 -10.40
CA GLY A 141 -2.19 15.94 -10.78
C GLY A 141 -2.41 16.04 -12.30
N MET A 142 -1.40 15.68 -13.10
CA MET A 142 -1.42 15.76 -14.57
C MET A 142 -1.36 14.39 -15.24
N GLY A 143 -1.57 13.31 -14.48
CA GLY A 143 -1.58 11.94 -15.01
C GLY A 143 -2.83 11.65 -15.84
N ILE A 144 -2.67 10.91 -16.94
CA ILE A 144 -3.78 10.49 -17.81
C ILE A 144 -4.63 9.44 -17.05
N GLY A 145 -5.94 9.68 -16.93
CA GLY A 145 -6.90 8.76 -16.30
C GLY A 145 -7.67 9.31 -15.10
N HIS A 146 -7.39 10.53 -14.65
CA HIS A 146 -8.26 11.24 -13.70
C HIS A 146 -9.38 11.92 -14.48
N ARG A 147 -10.62 11.40 -14.39
CA ARG A 147 -11.80 12.25 -14.63
C ARG A 147 -11.98 13.12 -13.39
N GLU A 148 -12.14 14.42 -13.60
CA GLU A 148 -12.60 15.37 -12.58
C GLU A 148 -13.94 14.96 -11.98
#